data_AF-A0A4Q9H7K1-F1
#
_entry.id   AF-A0A4Q9H7K1-F1
#
_cell.length_a   1.000
_cell.length_b   1.000
_cell.length_c   1.000
_cell.angle_alpha   90.00
_cell.angle_beta   90.00
_cell.angle_gamma   90.00
#
_symmetry.space_group_name_H-M   'P 1'
#
loop_
_entity.id
_entity.type
_entity.pdbx_description
1 polymer ?
#
loop_
_entity_poly.entity_id
_entity_poly.type
_entity_poly.pdbx_seq_one_letter_code
_entity_poly.pdbx_strand_id
1 'polypeptide(L)'
;MGKEKADLVWERLQKLNLWKLVDDSSFGVGCNGKTTGDALEGRPDIIHLITKNNIKTLVYQYPDVYEKRCPGNENKQKIISLNNLFNLEFEKFIDDDGR
;
A
#
# COMPACT_ATOMS: atom_id res chain seq x y z
N MET A 1 17.95 -5.08 -12.85
CA MET A 1 17.91 -5.81 -11.56
C MET A 1 18.53 -7.17 -11.79
N GLY A 2 19.48 -7.62 -10.96
CA GLY A 2 20.01 -8.99 -11.07
C GLY A 2 18.95 -10.02 -10.69
N LYS A 3 19.02 -11.23 -11.28
CA LYS A 3 18.03 -12.31 -11.07
C LYS A 3 17.77 -12.61 -9.58
N GLU A 4 18.83 -12.74 -8.79
CA GLU A 4 18.76 -13.00 -7.35
C GLU A 4 17.96 -11.93 -6.58
N LYS A 5 18.14 -10.65 -6.93
CA LYS A 5 17.41 -9.54 -6.31
C LYS A 5 15.92 -9.58 -6.68
N ALA A 6 15.60 -9.93 -7.93
CA ALA A 6 14.21 -10.09 -8.37
C ALA A 6 13.51 -11.25 -7.66
N ASP A 7 14.20 -12.37 -7.48
CA ASP A 7 13.69 -13.54 -6.77
C ASP A 7 13.39 -13.20 -5.29
N LEU A 8 14.29 -12.48 -4.61
CA LEU A 8 14.06 -12.02 -3.23
C LEU A 8 12.87 -11.06 -3.09
N VAL A 9 12.71 -10.11 -4.03
CA VAL A 9 11.55 -9.22 -4.05
C VAL A 9 10.27 -10.01 -4.28
N TRP A 10 10.29 -10.97 -5.20
CA TRP A 10 9.15 -11.82 -5.49
C TRP A 10 8.70 -12.65 -4.27
N GLU A 11 9.65 -13.27 -3.55
CA GLU A 11 9.35 -14.00 -2.32
C GLU A 11 8.73 -13.11 -1.24
N ARG A 12 9.23 -11.88 -1.07
CA ARG A 12 8.66 -10.91 -0.14
C ARG A 12 7.22 -10.53 -0.53
N LEU A 13 6.97 -10.27 -1.81
CA LEU A 13 5.63 -9.97 -2.33
C LEU A 13 4.64 -11.11 -2.07
N GLN A 14 5.06 -12.36 -2.27
CA GLN A 14 4.20 -13.52 -2.01
C GLN A 14 3.78 -13.63 -0.54
N LYS A 15 4.68 -13.30 0.40
CA LYS A 15 4.39 -13.32 1.85
C LYS A 15 3.33 -12.30 2.27
N LEU A 16 3.19 -11.19 1.54
CA LEU A 16 2.17 -10.17 1.82
C LEU A 16 0.74 -10.67 1.53
N ASN A 17 0.56 -11.73 0.74
CA ASN A 17 -0.75 -12.30 0.40
C ASN A 17 -1.76 -11.24 -0.11
N LEU A 18 -1.32 -10.35 -1.01
CA LEU A 18 -2.06 -9.14 -1.44
C LEU A 18 -3.51 -9.43 -1.89
N TRP A 19 -3.75 -10.58 -2.52
CA TRP A 19 -5.08 -10.99 -2.97
C TRP A 19 -6.10 -11.15 -1.84
N LYS A 20 -5.65 -11.47 -0.62
CA LYS A 20 -6.52 -11.64 0.57
C LYS A 20 -6.83 -10.33 1.27
N LEU A 21 -6.17 -9.23 0.91
CA LEU A 21 -6.38 -7.94 1.56
C LEU A 21 -7.75 -7.36 1.22
N VAL A 22 -8.26 -6.57 2.16
CA VAL A 22 -9.44 -5.71 1.99
C VAL A 22 -9.03 -4.27 2.27
N ASP A 23 -9.72 -3.33 1.64
CA ASP A 23 -9.37 -1.92 1.69
C ASP A 23 -10.31 -1.13 2.61
N ASP A 24 -10.15 0.20 2.60
CA ASP A 24 -10.92 1.09 3.48
C ASP A 24 -12.44 1.04 3.21
N SER A 25 -12.91 0.47 2.10
CA SER A 25 -14.35 0.21 1.89
C SER A 25 -14.94 -0.81 2.86
N SER A 26 -14.10 -1.71 3.41
CA SER A 26 -14.54 -2.82 4.26
C SER A 26 -14.59 -2.46 5.75
N PHE A 27 -13.73 -1.55 6.20
CA PHE A 27 -13.63 -1.16 7.63
C PHE A 27 -13.70 0.36 7.86
N GLY A 28 -13.91 1.13 6.78
CA GLY A 28 -13.97 2.58 6.78
C GLY A 28 -12.60 3.25 6.79
N VAL A 29 -12.58 4.53 6.41
CA VAL A 29 -11.38 5.37 6.43
C VAL A 29 -11.04 5.77 7.86
N GLY A 30 -9.74 5.87 8.16
CA GLY A 30 -9.27 6.39 9.43
C GLY A 30 -9.11 5.35 10.53
N CYS A 31 -9.45 5.73 11.76
CA CYS A 31 -9.35 4.89 12.93
C CYS A 31 -10.67 4.15 13.17
N ASN A 32 -10.77 2.92 12.66
CA ASN A 32 -12.00 2.12 12.68
C ASN A 32 -13.19 2.84 12.04
N GLY A 33 -12.98 3.39 10.84
CA GLY A 33 -14.01 4.12 10.09
C GLY A 33 -14.32 5.53 10.60
N LYS A 34 -13.61 6.00 11.62
CA LYS A 34 -13.70 7.39 12.11
C LYS A 34 -12.53 8.19 11.55
N THR A 35 -12.85 9.19 10.73
CA THR A 35 -11.87 10.20 10.33
C THR A 35 -11.48 11.03 11.54
N THR A 36 -10.23 11.49 11.60
CA THR A 36 -9.70 12.22 12.75
C THR A 36 -10.10 13.71 12.76
N GLY A 37 -10.94 14.15 11.82
CA GLY A 37 -11.33 15.55 11.66
C GLY A 37 -10.26 16.42 11.00
N ASP A 38 -9.09 15.87 10.67
CA ASP A 38 -8.04 16.60 9.98
C ASP A 38 -8.32 16.67 8.49
N ALA A 39 -8.14 17.86 7.91
CA ALA A 39 -8.02 18.03 6.48
C ALA A 39 -6.65 17.48 6.05
N LEU A 40 -6.59 16.17 5.75
CA LEU A 40 -5.40 15.55 5.19
C LEU A 40 -5.39 15.81 3.68
N GLU A 41 -4.40 16.58 3.21
CA GLU A 41 -4.10 16.74 1.79
C GLU A 41 -3.20 15.61 1.29
N GLY A 42 -3.49 15.11 0.08
CA GLY A 42 -2.74 14.05 -0.57
C GLY A 42 -3.62 13.07 -1.35
N ARG A 43 -3.00 12.03 -1.91
CA ARG A 43 -3.68 11.00 -2.70
C ARG A 43 -3.75 9.69 -1.91
N PRO A 44 -4.83 8.91 -2.07
CA PRO A 44 -4.87 7.56 -1.52
C PRO A 44 -3.86 6.65 -2.21
N ASP A 45 -3.47 5.60 -1.52
CA ASP A 45 -2.72 4.50 -2.12
C ASP A 45 -3.70 3.62 -2.90
N ILE A 46 -3.49 3.52 -4.21
CA ILE A 46 -4.32 2.72 -5.11
C ILE A 46 -3.47 1.57 -5.65
N ILE A 47 -3.87 0.34 -5.32
CA ILE A 47 -3.21 -0.87 -5.81
C ILE A 47 -4.16 -1.62 -6.74
N HIS A 48 -3.68 -1.94 -7.94
CA HIS A 48 -4.37 -2.82 -8.88
C HIS A 48 -3.70 -4.20 -8.92
N LEU A 49 -4.42 -5.22 -8.47
CA LEU A 49 -4.02 -6.62 -8.60
C LEU A 49 -4.66 -7.19 -9.86
N ILE A 50 -3.84 -7.54 -10.84
CA ILE A 50 -4.29 -7.90 -12.18
C ILE A 50 -3.99 -9.38 -12.44
N THR A 51 -5.00 -10.10 -12.93
CA THR A 51 -4.86 -11.41 -13.57
C THR A 51 -5.37 -11.32 -15.00
N LYS A 52 -5.22 -12.39 -15.78
CA LYS A 52 -5.78 -12.48 -17.13
C LYS A 52 -7.27 -12.13 -17.22
N ASN A 53 -8.05 -12.47 -16.19
CA ASN A 53 -9.52 -12.42 -16.24
C ASN A 53 -10.14 -11.47 -15.20
N ASN A 54 -9.33 -10.84 -14.34
CA ASN A 54 -9.85 -10.04 -13.24
C ASN A 54 -8.86 -8.93 -12.82
N ILE A 55 -9.41 -7.78 -12.44
CA ILE A 55 -8.70 -6.68 -11.81
C ILE A 55 -9.36 -6.44 -10.46
N LYS A 56 -8.59 -6.58 -9.38
CA LYS A 56 -8.98 -6.19 -8.03
C LYS A 56 -8.29 -4.88 -7.69
N THR A 57 -9.08 -3.85 -7.41
CA THR A 57 -8.57 -2.55 -6.94
C THR A 57 -8.72 -2.47 -5.43
N LEU A 58 -7.66 -2.01 -4.76
CA LEU A 58 -7.64 -1.72 -3.33
C LEU A 58 -7.31 -0.24 -3.15
N VAL A 59 -8.09 0.47 -2.34
CA VAL A 59 -7.91 1.90 -2.06
C VAL A 59 -7.74 2.14 -0.56
N TYR A 60 -6.55 2.59 -0.17
CA TYR A 60 -6.24 2.95 1.22
C TYR A 60 -6.01 4.44 1.32
N GLN A 61 -6.84 5.12 2.10
CA GLN A 61 -6.66 6.52 2.39
C GLN A 61 -5.59 6.67 3.48
N TYR A 62 -4.47 7.31 3.14
CA TYR A 62 -3.36 7.64 4.05
C TYR A 62 -2.98 6.52 5.04
N PRO A 63 -2.63 5.32 4.56
CA PRO A 63 -2.41 4.17 5.44
C PRO A 63 -1.32 4.45 6.49
N ASP A 64 -0.21 5.09 6.13
CA ASP A 64 0.86 5.47 7.07
C ASP A 64 0.40 6.42 8.17
N VAL A 65 -0.42 7.42 7.82
CA VAL A 65 -0.90 8.43 8.79
C VAL A 65 -1.81 7.77 9.81
N TYR A 66 -2.75 6.96 9.35
CA TYR A 66 -3.70 6.31 10.24
C TYR A 66 -3.07 5.17 11.03
N GLU A 67 -2.19 4.36 10.44
CA GLU A 67 -1.50 3.31 11.19
C GLU A 67 -0.59 3.88 12.29
N LYS A 68 0.04 5.04 12.07
CA LYS A 68 0.80 5.74 13.13
C LYS A 68 -0.08 6.23 14.28
N ARG A 69 -1.34 6.61 14.00
CA ARG A 69 -2.26 7.17 15.00
C ARG A 69 -3.07 6.12 15.74
N CYS A 70 -3.50 5.09 15.02
CA CYS A 70 -4.30 3.98 15.51
C CYS A 70 -3.74 2.68 14.94
N PRO A 71 -2.64 2.17 15.52
CA PRO A 71 -1.96 0.99 15.02
C PRO A 71 -2.81 -0.27 15.20
N GLY A 72 -2.57 -1.25 14.35
CA GLY A 72 -3.14 -2.60 14.44
C GLY A 72 -3.96 -3.02 13.23
N ASN A 73 -4.08 -2.22 12.18
CA ASN A 73 -4.78 -2.65 10.97
C ASN A 73 -3.81 -3.43 10.06
N GLU A 74 -3.88 -4.76 10.12
CA GLU A 74 -3.00 -5.63 9.32
C GLU A 74 -3.06 -5.37 7.81
N ASN A 75 -4.20 -4.89 7.28
CA ASN A 75 -4.30 -4.54 5.85
C ASN A 75 -3.48 -3.29 5.54
N LYS A 76 -3.58 -2.24 6.37
CA LYS A 76 -2.76 -1.02 6.22
C LYS A 76 -1.27 -1.34 6.41
N GLN A 77 -0.92 -2.13 7.41
CA GLN A 77 0.48 -2.53 7.65
C GLN A 77 1.09 -3.25 6.44
N LYS A 78 0.34 -4.12 5.76
CA LYS A 78 0.82 -4.84 4.58
C LYS A 78 0.99 -3.92 3.36
N ILE A 79 0.14 -2.90 3.20
CA ILE A 79 0.32 -1.89 2.15
C ILE A 79 1.50 -0.97 2.45
N ILE A 80 1.67 -0.53 3.69
CA ILE A 80 2.86 0.21 4.10
C ILE A 80 4.12 -0.63 3.82
N SER A 81 4.08 -1.92 4.13
CA SER A 81 5.18 -2.84 3.82
C SER A 81 5.43 -2.99 2.31
N LEU A 82 4.36 -2.99 1.50
CA LEU A 82 4.45 -3.01 0.04
C LEU A 82 5.11 -1.73 -0.48
N ASN A 83 4.66 -0.56 -0.04
CA ASN A 83 5.22 0.74 -0.41
C ASN A 83 6.70 0.83 -0.03
N ASN A 84 7.07 0.38 1.17
CA ASN A 84 8.46 0.34 1.60
C ASN A 84 9.31 -0.58 0.72
N LEU A 85 8.79 -1.74 0.33
CA LEU A 85 9.47 -2.63 -0.61
C LEU A 85 9.69 -1.93 -1.96
N PHE A 86 8.71 -1.17 -2.46
CA PHE A 86 8.90 -0.43 -3.70
C PHE A 86 9.88 0.74 -3.54
N ASN A 87 9.76 1.55 -2.48
CA ASN A 87 10.62 2.70 -2.24
C ASN A 87 12.09 2.31 -2.07
N LEU A 88 12.38 1.27 -1.28
CA LEU A 88 13.75 0.79 -1.05
C LEU A 88 14.38 0.15 -2.28
N GLU A 89 13.58 -0.54 -3.09
CA GLU A 89 14.11 -1.31 -4.22
C GLU A 89 14.13 -0.53 -5.53
N PHE A 90 13.34 0.55 -5.60
CA PHE A 90 13.08 1.33 -6.81
C PHE A 90 13.24 2.85 -6.61
N GLU A 91 14.20 3.30 -5.77
CA GLU A 91 14.62 4.72 -5.57
C GLU A 91 14.81 5.57 -6.85
N LYS A 92 14.77 4.97 -8.05
CA LYS A 92 14.91 5.62 -9.36
C LYS A 92 13.61 6.06 -10.05
N PHE A 93 12.44 5.85 -9.45
CA PHE A 93 11.16 6.30 -10.01
C PHE A 93 10.49 7.39 -9.19
N ILE A 94 11.23 8.06 -8.30
CA ILE A 94 10.84 9.42 -7.94
C ILE A 94 11.03 10.20 -9.24
N ASP A 95 9.90 10.53 -9.88
CA ASP A 95 9.91 11.43 -11.02
C ASP A 95 10.72 12.66 -10.63
N ASP A 96 11.73 12.94 -11.44
CA ASP A 96 12.44 14.21 -11.49
C ASP A 96 11.45 15.26 -12.03
N ASP A 97 10.33 15.46 -11.34
CA ASP A 97 9.44 16.60 -11.54
C ASP A 97 10.11 17.80 -10.85
N GLY A 98 11.26 18.17 -11.40
CA GLY A 98 11.69 19.54 -11.45
C GLY A 98 10.64 20.35 -12.20
N ARG A 99 9.65 20.82 -11.47
CA ARG A 99 8.87 22.02 -11.79
C ARG A 99 8.76 22.89 -10.56
#